data_AF-A0A2V7QGH2-F1
#
_entry.id   AF-A0A2V7QGH2-F1
#
_cell.length_a   1.000
_cell.length_b   1.000
_cell.length_c   1.000
_cell.angle_alpha   90.00
_cell.angle_beta   90.00
_cell.angle_gamma   90.00
#
_symmetry.space_group_name_H-M   'P 1'
#
loop_
_entity.id
_entity.type
_entity.pdbx_description
1 polymer ?
#
loop_
_entity_poly.entity_id
_entity_poly.type
_entity_poly.pdbx_seq_one_letter_code
_entity_poly.pdbx_strand_id
1 'polypeptide(L)'
;MARQIRPFRGPDGTNWGVEVQVPGASNAMIVFHHPGGKTARLDRYAWDIWNGPESRSVTARVAPEKIMQTLTDEKLQLLFRRSMPVSNDLTRVNRAS
;
A
#
# COMPACT_ATOMS: atom_id res chain seq x y z
N MET A 1 -10.48 13.35 -3.32
CA MET A 1 -11.09 12.28 -2.51
C MET A 1 -10.28 12.10 -1.25
N ALA A 2 -10.93 11.91 -0.10
CA ALA A 2 -10.23 11.74 1.17
C ALA A 2 -9.47 10.41 1.19
N ARG A 3 -8.29 10.40 1.80
CA ARG A 3 -7.46 9.21 1.96
C ARG A 3 -8.16 8.19 2.85
N GLN A 4 -8.57 7.05 2.31
CA GLN A 4 -9.17 5.98 3.13
C GLN A 4 -8.06 5.17 3.81
N ILE A 5 -7.93 5.34 5.12
CA ILE A 5 -6.98 4.58 5.95
C ILE A 5 -7.77 3.60 6.81
N ARG A 6 -7.44 2.30 6.72
CA ARG A 6 -8.00 1.24 7.55
C ARG A 6 -6.99 0.79 8.60
N PRO A 7 -7.34 0.62 9.89
CA PRO A 7 -6.40 0.09 10.87
C PRO A 7 -6.02 -1.37 10.57
N PHE A 8 -4.78 -1.74 10.88
CA PHE A 8 -4.26 -3.10 10.79
C PHE A 8 -3.31 -3.36 11.95
N ARG A 9 -3.46 -4.50 12.63
CA ARG A 9 -2.54 -4.90 13.69
C ARG A 9 -1.43 -5.79 13.12
N GLY A 10 -0.19 -5.31 13.22
CA GLY A 10 0.99 -6.06 12.80
C GLY A 10 1.25 -7.29 13.68
N PRO A 11 2.11 -8.22 13.24
CA PRO A 11 2.43 -9.44 13.98
C PRO A 11 3.16 -9.17 15.30
N ASP A 12 3.80 -8.01 15.44
CA ASP A 12 4.43 -7.49 16.65
C ASP A 12 3.44 -6.77 17.60
N GLY A 13 2.16 -6.72 17.22
CA GLY A 13 1.11 -6.04 17.96
C GLY A 13 1.02 -4.53 17.69
N THR A 14 1.89 -3.96 16.85
CA THR A 14 1.87 -2.55 16.46
C THR A 14 0.62 -2.22 15.63
N ASN A 15 0.00 -1.05 15.85
CA ASN A 15 -1.17 -0.61 15.09
C ASN A 15 -0.74 0.25 13.88
N TRP A 16 -0.90 -0.31 12.69
CA TRP A 16 -0.60 0.32 11.42
C TRP A 16 -1.85 0.89 10.76
N GLY A 17 -1.69 1.90 9.90
CA GLY A 17 -2.72 2.31 8.94
C GLY A 17 -2.49 1.65 7.59
N VAL A 18 -3.54 1.20 6.92
CA VAL A 18 -3.48 0.62 5.57
C VAL A 18 -4.16 1.55 4.58
N GLU A 19 -3.48 1.85 3.49
CA GLU A 19 -3.99 2.63 2.37
C GLU A 19 -3.77 1.86 1.06
N VAL A 20 -4.72 2.01 0.13
CA VAL A 20 -4.55 1.61 -1.27
C VAL A 20 -4.13 2.83 -2.08
N GLN A 21 -2.97 2.75 -2.73
CA GLN A 21 -2.47 3.74 -3.67
C GLN A 21 -2.27 3.15 -5.07
N VAL A 22 -2.22 4.04 -6.06
CA VAL A 22 -1.89 3.74 -7.46
C VAL A 22 -2.65 2.51 -8.00
N PRO A 23 -4.00 2.49 -7.93
CA PRO A 23 -4.73 1.38 -8.53
C PRO A 23 -4.67 1.51 -10.06
N GLY A 24 -4.04 0.52 -10.68
CA GLY A 24 -4.12 0.27 -12.11
C GLY A 24 -5.33 -0.57 -12.46
N ALA A 25 -5.34 -1.10 -13.68
CA ALA A 25 -6.32 -2.09 -14.11
C ALA A 25 -6.15 -3.45 -13.41
N SER A 26 -4.90 -3.83 -13.10
CA SER A 26 -4.52 -5.17 -12.65
C SER A 26 -3.61 -5.19 -11.43
N ASN A 27 -3.23 -4.04 -10.88
CA ASN A 27 -2.34 -3.94 -9.74
C ASN A 27 -2.70 -2.77 -8.82
N ALA A 28 -2.32 -2.89 -7.55
CA ALA A 28 -2.39 -1.78 -6.60
C ALA A 28 -1.27 -1.84 -5.58
N MET A 29 -0.85 -0.67 -5.14
CA MET A 29 0.12 -0.52 -4.06
C MET A 29 -0.63 -0.46 -2.74
N ILE A 30 -0.33 -1.38 -1.83
CA ILE A 30 -0.84 -1.37 -0.47
C ILE A 30 0.23 -0.76 0.41
N VAL A 31 -0.07 0.37 1.05
CA VAL A 31 0.86 1.09 1.92
C VAL A 31 0.45 0.88 3.37
N PHE A 32 1.41 0.49 4.20
CA PHE A 32 1.30 0.32 5.63
C PHE A 32 2.01 1.49 6.32
N HIS A 33 1.25 2.31 7.03
CA HIS A 33 1.73 3.45 7.81
C HIS A 33 2.06 3.04 9.23
N HIS A 34 3.31 3.23 9.62
CA HIS A 34 3.74 2.99 10.99
C HIS A 34 3.17 4.09 11.90
N PRO A 35 2.76 3.80 13.15
CA PRO A 35 2.23 4.83 14.06
C PRO A 35 3.28 5.89 14.44
N GLY A 36 4.56 5.51 14.46
CA GLY A 36 5.69 6.45 14.56
C GLY A 36 6.04 7.20 13.27
N GLY A 37 5.20 7.11 12.23
CA GLY A 37 5.41 7.49 10.83
C GLY A 37 6.38 8.66 10.56
N LYS A 38 5.88 9.90 10.56
CA LYS A 38 6.59 11.10 10.06
C LYS A 38 7.99 11.33 10.64
N THR A 39 8.24 10.84 11.85
CA THR A 39 9.52 11.00 12.56
C THR A 39 10.44 9.80 12.36
N ALA A 40 9.91 8.59 12.22
CA ALA A 40 10.69 7.34 12.18
C ALA A 40 10.88 6.74 10.77
N ARG A 41 10.12 7.18 9.75
CA ARG A 41 10.23 6.69 8.35
C ARG A 41 10.12 5.16 8.23
N LEU A 42 9.17 4.56 8.93
CA LEU A 42 8.99 3.11 9.04
C LEU A 42 7.85 2.56 8.18
N ASP A 43 7.32 3.38 7.27
CA ASP A 43 6.24 2.96 6.36
C ASP A 43 6.72 1.84 5.43
N ARG A 44 5.81 0.95 5.09
CA ARG A 44 6.08 -0.21 4.24
C ARG A 44 5.06 -0.28 3.10
N TYR A 45 5.42 -0.92 2.01
CA TYR A 45 4.49 -1.14 0.89
C TYR A 45 4.58 -2.56 0.35
N ALA A 46 3.49 -3.04 -0.23
CA ALA A 46 3.43 -4.29 -0.96
C ALA A 46 2.54 -4.13 -2.19
N TRP A 47 2.86 -4.82 -3.28
CA TRP A 47 1.99 -4.88 -4.46
C TRP A 47 0.94 -5.97 -4.28
N ASP A 48 -0.30 -5.66 -4.66
CA ASP A 48 -1.40 -6.62 -4.80
C ASP A 48 -1.83 -6.72 -6.26
N ILE A 49 -2.15 -7.94 -6.71
CA ILE A 49 -2.60 -8.20 -8.08
C ILE A 49 -4.13 -8.26 -8.08
N TRP A 50 -4.75 -7.37 -8.84
CA TRP A 50 -6.19 -7.33 -9.02
C TRP A 50 -6.61 -8.23 -10.20
N ASN A 51 -7.56 -9.14 -9.92
CA ASN A 51 -8.08 -10.10 -10.92
C ASN A 51 -9.57 -9.88 -11.26
N GLY A 52 -10.14 -8.72 -10.92
CA GLY A 52 -11.53 -8.39 -11.26
C GLY A 52 -11.71 -7.98 -12.73
N PRO A 53 -12.94 -7.66 -13.17
CA PRO A 53 -13.24 -7.37 -14.58
C PRO A 53 -12.40 -6.26 -15.21
N GLU A 54 -12.02 -5.25 -14.42
CA GLU A 54 -11.17 -4.14 -14.85
C GLU A 54 -9.80 -4.60 -15.34
N SER A 55 -9.29 -5.75 -14.86
CA SER A 55 -7.99 -6.31 -15.26
C SER A 55 -7.90 -6.64 -16.75
N ARG A 56 -9.03 -6.75 -17.44
CA ARG A 56 -9.12 -7.05 -18.88
C ARG A 56 -9.02 -5.80 -19.76
N SER A 57 -8.93 -4.60 -19.19
CA SER A 57 -8.85 -3.35 -19.93
C SER A 57 -7.65 -2.52 -19.50
N VAL A 58 -6.77 -2.20 -20.44
CA VAL A 58 -5.55 -1.41 -20.19
C VAL A 58 -5.83 0.05 -19.82
N THR A 59 -7.02 0.56 -20.13
CA THR A 59 -7.44 1.94 -19.82
C THR A 59 -8.30 2.02 -18.55
N ALA A 60 -8.79 0.88 -18.06
CA ALA A 60 -9.58 0.85 -16.84
C ALA A 60 -8.72 1.11 -15.60
N ARG A 61 -9.37 1.59 -14.54
CA ARG A 61 -8.78 1.64 -13.20
C ARG A 61 -9.78 1.08 -12.21
N VAL A 62 -9.25 0.35 -11.24
CA VAL A 62 -10.05 -0.14 -10.13
C VAL A 62 -10.18 0.98 -9.10
N ALA A 63 -11.37 1.14 -8.52
CA ALA A 63 -11.56 2.07 -7.42
C ALA A 63 -10.80 1.58 -6.17
N PRO A 64 -10.04 2.45 -5.46
CA PRO A 64 -9.34 2.07 -4.22
C PRO A 64 -10.23 1.35 -3.20
N GLU A 65 -11.48 1.78 -3.07
CA GLU A 65 -12.47 1.25 -2.14
C GLU A 65 -12.79 -0.23 -2.45
N LYS A 66 -12.87 -0.57 -3.73
CA LYS A 66 -13.13 -1.94 -4.20
C LYS A 66 -11.95 -2.86 -3.88
N ILE A 67 -10.72 -2.37 -4.01
CA ILE A 67 -9.53 -3.12 -3.60
C ILE A 67 -9.52 -3.31 -2.09
N MET A 68 -9.77 -2.23 -1.33
CA MET A 68 -9.82 -2.26 0.15
C MET A 68 -10.81 -3.31 0.68
N GLN A 69 -11.98 -3.44 0.03
CA GLN A 69 -12.99 -4.46 0.37
C GLN A 69 -12.48 -5.90 0.19
N THR A 70 -11.55 -6.15 -0.74
CA THR A 70 -10.98 -7.49 -0.98
C THR A 70 -9.78 -7.83 -0.11
N LEU A 71 -9.25 -6.86 0.64
CA LEU A 71 -8.14 -7.07 1.55
C LEU A 71 -8.66 -7.68 2.86
N THR A 72 -8.75 -9.01 2.93
CA THR A 72 -9.00 -9.72 4.19
C THR A 72 -7.81 -9.59 5.15
N ASP A 73 -8.02 -9.93 6.41
CA ASP A 73 -6.95 -9.89 7.41
C ASP A 73 -5.82 -10.87 7.08
N GLU A 74 -6.11 -12.07 6.59
CA GLU A 74 -5.07 -13.02 6.17
C GLU A 74 -4.26 -12.47 4.99
N LYS A 75 -4.93 -11.83 4.03
CA LYS A 75 -4.29 -11.22 2.88
C LYS A 75 -3.40 -10.05 3.32
N LEU A 76 -3.86 -9.21 4.24
CA LEU A 76 -3.06 -8.14 4.82
C LEU A 76 -1.83 -8.67 5.56
N GLN A 77 -1.97 -9.74 6.34
CA GLN A 77 -0.82 -10.37 7.02
C GLN A 77 0.21 -10.88 6.03
N LEU A 78 -0.23 -11.55 4.95
CA LEU A 78 0.65 -12.01 3.89
C LEU A 78 1.36 -10.86 3.18
N LEU A 79 0.61 -9.81 2.82
CA LEU A 79 1.12 -8.60 2.19
C LEU A 79 2.13 -7.89 3.10
N PHE A 80 1.83 -7.76 4.39
CA PHE A 80 2.70 -7.14 5.37
C PHE A 80 4.00 -7.93 5.53
N ARG A 81 3.92 -9.26 5.62
CA ARG A 81 5.10 -10.14 5.72
C ARG A 81 6.06 -9.98 4.54
N ARG A 82 5.53 -9.77 3.32
CA ARG A 82 6.34 -9.55 2.11
C ARG A 82 6.59 -8.07 1.78
N SER A 83 6.12 -7.15 2.62
CA SER A 83 6.21 -5.72 2.34
C SER A 83 7.64 -5.21 2.44
N MET A 84 7.97 -4.22 1.62
CA MET A 84 9.27 -3.56 1.57
C MET A 84 9.18 -2.19 2.26
N PRO A 85 10.26 -1.69 2.88
CA PRO A 85 10.28 -0.34 3.42
C PRO A 85 10.06 0.69 2.30
N VAL A 86 9.32 1.75 2.60
CA VAL A 86 9.19 2.92 1.71
C VAL A 86 10.47 3.75 1.83
N SER A 87 11.43 3.51 0.94
CA SER A 87 12.64 4.34 0.82
C SER A 87 12.31 5.61 0.03
N ASN A 88 12.38 6.77 0.66
CA ASN A 88 12.30 8.04 -0.05
C ASN A 88 13.73 8.54 -0.35
N ASP A 89 14.40 7.93 -1.33
CA ASP A 89 15.77 8.31 -1.71
C ASP A 89 15.81 9.39 -2.81
N LEU A 90 14.83 10.31 -2.82
CA LEU A 90 14.87 11.51 -3.65
C LEU A 90 16.01 12.48 -3.26
N THR A 91 16.71 12.20 -2.15
CA THR A 91 17.85 13.01 -1.68
C THR A 91 19.20 12.70 -2.38
N ARG A 92 19.30 11.67 -3.23
CA ARG A 92 20.57 11.35 -3.93
C ARG A 92 20.75 12.01 -5.30
N VAL A 93 19.70 12.57 -5.91
CA VAL A 93 19.77 13.09 -7.29
C VAL A 93 20.20 14.57 -7.39
N ASN A 94 20.28 15.30 -6.26
CA ASN A 94 20.53 16.75 -6.28
C ASN A 94 21.91 17.20 -5.76
N ARG A 95 22.95 16.34 -5.91
CA ARG A 95 24.36 16.67 -5.58
C ARG A 95 25.36 16.27 -6.66
N ALA A 96 24.93 16.28 -7.92
CA ALA A 96 25.83 16.17 -9.07
C ALA A 96 25.27 16.99 -10.24
N SER A 97 25.46 18.30 -10.18
CA SER A 97 25.45 19.22 -11.34
C SER A 97 26.27 20.44 -10.97
#